data_AF-A0A2N3AAW0-F1
#
_entry.id   AF-A0A2N3AAW0-F1
#
_cell.length_a   1.000
_cell.length_b   1.000
_cell.length_c   1.000
_cell.angle_alpha   90.00
_cell.angle_beta   90.00
_cell.angle_gamma   90.00
#
_symmetry.space_group_name_H-M   'P 1'
#
loop_
_entity.id
_entity.type
_entity.pdbx_description
1 polymer ?
#
loop_
_entity_poly.entity_id
_entity_poly.type
_entity_poly.pdbx_seq_one_letter_code
_entity_poly.pdbx_strand_id
1 'polypeptide(L)'
;MEHSHDAHGHAPEPYKYAAHHSEEEGKKTRRMIWNMFWVLLAITTVEVTLGLVWKHLEISWGVVKMTFIILTVAKAYFIVAYYMHLKHERKALKNTIIIPFVLFALYLLYHIFTEGIYSEYMDKYFF
;
A
#
# COMPACT_ATOMS: atom_id res chain seq x y z
N MET A 1 -21.17 8.64 67.99
CA MET A 1 -21.01 7.34 67.30
C MET A 1 -20.82 7.68 65.85
N GLU A 2 -19.60 7.47 65.37
CA GLU A 2 -19.06 7.86 64.08
C GLU A 2 -19.88 7.28 62.92
N HIS A 3 -20.23 8.11 61.94
CA HIS A 3 -20.69 7.63 60.63
C HIS A 3 -19.46 7.16 59.85
N SER A 4 -19.23 5.85 59.78
CA SER A 4 -18.24 5.29 58.86
C SER A 4 -18.75 5.47 57.44
N HIS A 5 -18.18 6.44 56.73
CA HIS A 5 -18.22 6.44 55.28
C HIS A 5 -17.30 5.30 54.83
N ASP A 6 -17.92 4.16 54.55
CA ASP A 6 -17.25 3.01 53.98
C ASP A 6 -16.70 3.45 52.62
N ALA A 7 -15.40 3.73 52.60
CA ALA A 7 -14.65 3.96 51.39
C ALA A 7 -14.66 2.64 50.60
N HIS A 8 -15.69 2.46 49.79
CA HIS A 8 -15.66 1.57 48.65
C HIS A 8 -14.57 2.07 47.69
N GLY A 9 -13.33 1.73 48.03
CA GLY A 9 -12.20 1.78 47.13
C GLY A 9 -12.51 0.87 45.97
N HIS A 10 -13.09 1.44 44.92
CA HIS A 10 -13.05 0.87 43.60
C HIS A 10 -11.57 0.68 43.26
N ALA A 11 -11.03 -0.51 43.53
CA ALA A 11 -9.86 -0.99 42.82
C ALA A 11 -10.16 -0.73 41.32
N PRO A 12 -9.25 -0.09 40.57
CA PRO A 12 -9.47 0.06 39.15
C PRO A 12 -9.44 -1.34 38.55
N GLU A 13 -10.63 -1.93 38.40
CA GLU A 13 -10.87 -3.15 37.66
C GLU A 13 -10.02 -3.08 36.39
N PRO A 14 -9.07 -4.01 36.16
CA PRO A 14 -8.23 -3.96 34.98
C PRO A 14 -9.17 -3.97 33.79
N TYR A 15 -9.14 -2.87 33.04
CA TYR A 15 -9.94 -2.58 31.86
C TYR A 15 -10.08 -3.84 31.01
N LYS A 16 -11.27 -4.48 31.05
CA LYS A 16 -11.58 -5.75 30.35
C LYS A 16 -11.49 -5.66 28.81
N TYR A 17 -11.16 -4.49 28.29
CA TYR A 17 -10.97 -4.19 26.88
C TYR A 17 -9.49 -4.06 26.48
N ALA A 18 -8.56 -4.41 27.38
CA ALA A 18 -7.17 -4.66 26.99
C ALA A 18 -7.20 -5.77 25.96
N ALA A 19 -7.11 -5.41 24.68
CA ALA A 19 -7.17 -6.36 23.58
C ALA A 19 -6.10 -7.43 23.83
N HIS A 20 -6.53 -8.61 24.27
CA HIS A 20 -5.70 -9.80 24.43
C HIS A 20 -5.36 -10.34 23.05
N HIS A 21 -4.66 -9.55 22.23
CA HIS A 21 -3.95 -10.09 21.09
C HIS A 21 -2.81 -10.93 21.65
N SER A 22 -2.87 -12.24 21.43
CA SER A 22 -1.77 -13.14 21.76
C SER A 22 -0.47 -12.57 21.19
N GLU A 23 0.56 -12.46 22.03
CA GLU A 23 1.88 -11.96 21.58
C GLU A 23 2.41 -12.74 20.36
N GLU A 24 2.02 -14.01 20.23
CA GLU A 24 2.42 -14.88 19.13
C GLU A 24 1.81 -14.43 17.79
N GLU A 25 0.55 -14.00 17.79
CA GLU A 25 -0.11 -13.46 16.59
C GLU A 25 0.53 -12.14 16.15
N GLY A 26 0.83 -11.25 17.10
CA GLY A 26 1.52 -9.99 16.83
C GLY A 26 2.94 -10.17 16.29
N LYS A 27 3.68 -11.18 16.79
CA LYS A 27 5.02 -11.53 16.27
C LYS A 27 4.95 -12.02 14.83
N LYS A 28 3.97 -12.86 14.49
CA LYS A 28 3.78 -13.38 13.12
C LYS A 28 3.45 -12.26 12.13
N THR A 29 2.53 -11.37 12.48
CA THR A 29 2.13 -10.23 11.62
C THR A 29 3.30 -9.27 11.39
N ARG A 30 4.04 -8.91 12.45
CA ARG A 30 5.23 -8.04 12.33
C ARG A 30 6.32 -8.66 11.46
N ARG A 31 6.55 -9.97 11.56
CA ARG A 31 7.51 -10.68 10.69
C ARG A 31 7.06 -10.68 9.23
N MET A 32 5.77 -10.87 8.96
CA MET A 32 5.22 -10.76 7.60
C MET A 32 5.44 -9.36 7.01
N ILE A 33 5.13 -8.30 7.77
CA ILE A 33 5.29 -6.92 7.33
C ILE A 33 6.75 -6.63 6.96
N TRP A 34 7.69 -7.01 7.82
CA TRP A 34 9.12 -6.83 7.55
C TRP A 34 9.58 -7.61 6.32
N ASN A 35 9.10 -8.84 6.13
CA ASN A 35 9.46 -9.62 4.95
C ASN A 35 8.96 -8.95 3.66
N MET A 36 7.70 -8.50 3.65
CA MET A 36 7.12 -7.82 2.49
C MET A 36 7.81 -6.47 2.23
N PHE A 37 8.16 -5.73 3.29
CA PHE A 37 8.93 -4.49 3.18
C PHE A 37 10.23 -4.71 2.41
N TRP A 38 11.01 -5.71 2.78
CA TRP A 38 12.26 -6.00 2.07
C TRP A 38 12.04 -6.45 0.63
N VAL A 39 10.99 -7.24 0.36
CA VAL A 39 10.63 -7.64 -1.01
C VAL A 39 10.27 -6.42 -1.86
N LEU A 40 9.38 -5.55 -1.38
CA LEU A 40 8.99 -4.35 -2.12
C LEU A 40 10.15 -3.38 -2.27
N LEU A 41 10.99 -3.23 -1.24
CA LEU A 41 12.18 -2.40 -1.31
C LEU A 41 13.12 -2.92 -2.40
N ALA A 42 13.42 -4.21 -2.43
CA ALA A 42 14.25 -4.82 -3.46
C ALA A 42 13.70 -4.59 -4.88
N ILE A 43 12.40 -4.83 -5.10
CA ILE A 43 11.73 -4.56 -6.37
C ILE A 43 11.89 -3.09 -6.77
N THR A 44 11.70 -2.17 -5.81
CA THR A 44 11.81 -0.73 -6.04
C THR A 44 13.24 -0.31 -6.35
N THR A 45 14.22 -0.87 -5.65
CA THR A 45 15.63 -0.60 -5.90
C THR A 45 16.01 -1.03 -7.31
N VAL A 46 15.61 -2.24 -7.73
CA VAL A 46 15.84 -2.72 -9.10
C VAL A 46 15.21 -1.80 -10.14
N GLU A 47 13.96 -1.37 -9.92
CA GLU A 47 13.24 -0.46 -10.81
C GLU A 47 13.96 0.89 -10.95
N VAL A 48 14.32 1.53 -9.83
CA VAL A 48 15.02 2.82 -9.83
C VAL A 48 16.40 2.68 -10.45
N THR A 49 17.17 1.63 -10.10
CA THR A 49 18.48 1.38 -10.70
C THR A 49 18.37 1.21 -12.21
N LEU A 50 17.41 0.41 -12.70
CA LEU A 50 17.16 0.26 -14.14
C LEU A 50 16.83 1.61 -14.79
N GLY A 51 16.03 2.44 -14.14
CA GLY A 51 15.72 3.81 -14.58
C GLY A 51 16.93 4.75 -14.67
N LEU A 52 17.96 4.52 -13.87
CA LEU A 52 19.21 5.29 -13.91
C LEU A 52 20.19 4.76 -14.96
N VAL A 53 20.29 3.44 -15.12
CA VAL A 53 21.37 2.83 -15.91
C VAL A 53 20.96 2.41 -17.32
N TRP A 54 19.66 2.39 -17.68
CA TRP A 54 19.19 1.84 -18.96
C TRP A 54 19.86 2.44 -20.20
N LYS A 55 20.22 3.74 -20.15
CA LYS A 55 20.94 4.42 -21.26
C LYS A 55 22.34 3.87 -21.49
N HIS A 56 23.01 3.44 -20.42
CA HIS A 56 24.36 2.85 -20.50
C HIS A 56 24.32 1.37 -20.90
N LEU A 57 23.16 0.72 -20.76
CA LEU A 57 22.96 -0.69 -21.12
C LEU A 57 22.46 -0.89 -22.55
N GLU A 58 22.32 0.18 -23.34
CA GLU A 58 21.80 0.17 -24.72
C GLU A 58 20.43 -0.55 -24.84
N ILE A 59 19.64 -0.54 -23.77
CA ILE A 59 18.32 -1.18 -23.74
C ILE A 59 17.31 -0.29 -24.48
N SER A 60 16.51 -0.89 -25.36
CA SER A 60 15.41 -0.20 -26.04
C SER A 60 14.45 0.44 -25.04
N TRP A 61 14.11 1.71 -25.29
CA TRP A 61 13.15 2.47 -24.49
C TRP A 61 11.80 1.78 -24.34
N GLY A 62 11.37 1.02 -25.35
CA GLY A 62 10.13 0.24 -25.30
C GLY A 62 10.17 -0.85 -24.24
N VAL A 63 11.30 -1.55 -24.12
CA VAL A 63 11.50 -2.60 -23.11
C VAL A 63 11.50 -2.01 -21.72
N VAL A 64 12.23 -0.90 -21.51
CA VAL A 64 12.28 -0.20 -20.22
C VAL A 64 10.86 0.19 -19.78
N LYS A 65 10.08 0.85 -20.64
CA LYS A 65 8.68 1.23 -20.31
C LYS A 65 7.82 0.03 -19.91
N MET A 66 7.88 -1.07 -20.66
CA MET A 66 7.10 -2.27 -20.35
C MET A 66 7.53 -2.89 -19.01
N THR A 67 8.83 -2.93 -18.73
CA THR A 67 9.36 -3.40 -17.44
C THR A 67 8.87 -2.54 -16.29
N PHE A 68 8.87 -1.21 -16.42
CA PHE A 68 8.34 -0.30 -15.40
C PHE A 68 6.85 -0.53 -15.12
N ILE A 69 6.03 -0.71 -16.17
CA ILE A 69 4.59 -0.99 -16.02
C ILE A 69 4.38 -2.31 -15.25
N ILE A 70 5.08 -3.38 -15.66
CA ILE A 70 4.94 -4.70 -15.03
C ILE A 70 5.37 -4.66 -13.56
N LEU A 71 6.52 -4.05 -13.27
CA LEU A 71 7.03 -3.91 -11.89
C LEU A 71 6.07 -3.07 -11.03
N THR A 72 5.50 -2.01 -11.57
CA THR A 72 4.51 -1.17 -10.87
C THR A 72 3.24 -1.96 -10.53
N VAL A 73 2.71 -2.76 -11.47
CA VAL A 73 1.53 -3.60 -11.21
C VAL A 73 1.85 -4.69 -10.18
N ALA A 74 3.00 -5.35 -10.30
CA ALA A 74 3.43 -6.36 -9.33
C ALA A 74 3.52 -5.76 -7.93
N LYS A 75 4.14 -4.59 -7.80
CA LYS A 75 4.26 -3.86 -6.54
C LYS A 75 2.89 -3.50 -5.97
N ALA A 76 1.98 -2.95 -6.78
CA ALA A 76 0.62 -2.63 -6.37
C ALA A 76 -0.12 -3.87 -5.83
N TYR A 77 0.03 -5.02 -6.50
CA TYR A 77 -0.52 -6.29 -6.02
C TYR A 77 0.03 -6.67 -4.63
N PHE A 78 1.37 -6.60 -4.43
CA PHE A 78 1.96 -6.92 -3.13
C PHE A 78 1.51 -5.94 -2.03
N ILE A 79 1.34 -4.64 -2.34
CA ILE A 79 0.80 -3.65 -1.39
C ILE A 79 -0.62 -4.03 -0.97
N VAL A 80 -1.53 -4.20 -1.93
CA VAL A 80 -2.95 -4.43 -1.66
C VAL A 80 -3.17 -5.79 -0.98
N ALA A 81 -2.48 -6.84 -1.41
CA ALA A 81 -2.65 -8.18 -0.85
C ALA A 81 -2.12 -8.30 0.59
N TYR A 82 -0.99 -7.65 0.91
CA TYR A 82 -0.27 -7.89 2.17
C TYR A 82 -0.29 -6.71 3.15
N TYR A 83 -0.10 -5.47 2.70
CA TYR A 83 -0.07 -4.32 3.62
C TYR A 83 -1.45 -3.92 4.12
N MET A 84 -2.48 -4.15 3.31
CA MET A 84 -3.86 -3.87 3.71
C MET A 84 -4.52 -5.06 4.44
N HIS A 85 -3.78 -6.14 4.71
CA HIS A 85 -4.25 -7.34 5.42
C HIS A 85 -5.54 -7.97 4.85
N LEU A 86 -5.82 -7.71 3.57
CA LEU A 86 -7.10 -8.02 2.91
C LEU A 86 -7.30 -9.51 2.63
N LYS A 87 -6.25 -10.32 2.78
CA LYS A 87 -6.25 -11.75 2.44
C LYS A 87 -7.18 -12.57 3.34
N HIS A 88 -7.38 -12.17 4.60
CA HIS A 88 -8.24 -12.91 5.55
C HIS A 88 -9.32 -12.02 6.20
N GLU A 89 -9.49 -10.80 5.71
CA GLU A 89 -10.40 -9.82 6.31
C GLU A 89 -11.81 -9.83 5.71
N ARG A 90 -12.74 -9.21 6.44
CA ARG A 90 -14.16 -9.07 6.03
C ARG A 90 -14.26 -8.42 4.65
N LYS A 91 -15.07 -9.01 3.76
CA LYS A 91 -15.30 -8.50 2.38
C LYS A 91 -15.68 -7.02 2.33
N ALA A 92 -16.41 -6.52 3.34
CA ALA A 92 -16.78 -5.12 3.44
C ALA A 92 -15.56 -4.18 3.58
N LEU A 93 -14.66 -4.45 4.53
CA LEU A 93 -13.43 -3.66 4.71
C LEU A 93 -12.52 -3.74 3.48
N LYS A 94 -12.47 -4.90 2.84
CA LYS A 94 -11.74 -5.06 1.58
C LYS A 94 -12.25 -4.12 0.49
N ASN A 95 -13.56 -4.06 0.30
CA ASN A 95 -14.15 -3.21 -0.72
C ASN A 95 -13.98 -1.72 -0.39
N THR A 96 -14.02 -1.33 0.88
CA THR A 96 -13.78 0.06 1.31
C THR A 96 -12.42 0.59 0.87
N ILE A 97 -11.40 -0.27 0.74
CA ILE A 97 -10.07 0.16 0.31
C ILE A 97 -9.84 -0.06 -1.20
N ILE A 98 -10.28 -1.20 -1.74
CA ILE A 98 -10.07 -1.52 -3.16
C ILE A 98 -10.84 -0.56 -4.07
N ILE A 99 -12.09 -0.23 -3.74
CA ILE A 99 -12.93 0.64 -4.58
C ILE A 99 -12.28 2.02 -4.79
N PRO A 100 -11.92 2.81 -3.76
CA PRO A 100 -11.31 4.12 -3.97
C PRO A 100 -9.95 4.01 -4.66
N PHE A 101 -9.16 2.97 -4.38
CA PHE A 101 -7.87 2.75 -5.04
C PHE A 101 -8.03 2.52 -6.55
N VAL A 102 -8.95 1.63 -6.95
CA VAL A 102 -9.20 1.33 -8.37
C VAL A 102 -9.82 2.53 -9.08
N LEU A 103 -10.78 3.22 -8.45
CA LEU A 103 -11.38 4.44 -9.02
C LEU A 103 -10.32 5.52 -9.26
N PHE A 104 -9.43 5.74 -8.28
CA PHE A 104 -8.34 6.70 -8.42
C PHE A 104 -7.38 6.31 -9.54
N ALA A 105 -6.99 5.03 -9.63
CA ALA A 105 -6.12 4.54 -10.69
C ALA A 105 -6.75 4.72 -12.10
N LEU A 106 -8.03 4.39 -12.24
CA LEU A 106 -8.76 4.59 -13.50
C LEU A 106 -8.92 6.07 -13.85
N TYR A 107 -9.14 6.93 -12.86
CA TYR A 107 -9.20 8.37 -13.05
C TYR A 107 -7.87 8.95 -13.54
N LEU A 108 -6.75 8.54 -12.94
CA LEU A 108 -5.43 8.94 -13.41
C LEU A 108 -5.14 8.43 -14.83
N LEU A 109 -5.55 7.19 -15.13
CA LEU A 109 -5.44 6.64 -16.48
C LEU A 109 -6.21 7.51 -17.48
N TYR A 110 -7.47 7.83 -17.19
CA TYR A 110 -8.29 8.71 -18.01
C TYR A 110 -7.57 10.04 -18.28
N HIS A 111 -7.04 10.68 -17.24
CA HIS A 111 -6.34 11.96 -17.36
C HIS A 111 -5.09 11.87 -18.24
N ILE A 112 -4.28 10.81 -18.10
CA ILE A 112 -3.09 10.60 -18.92
C ILE A 112 -3.47 10.38 -20.38
N PHE A 113 -4.53 9.61 -20.66
CA PHE A 113 -4.99 9.40 -22.03
C PHE A 113 -5.55 10.68 -22.65
N THR A 114 -6.35 11.45 -21.91
CA THR A 114 -6.87 12.71 -22.44
C THR A 114 -5.76 13.72 -22.65
N GLU A 115 -5.01 14.07 -21.60
CA GLU A 115 -3.97 15.11 -21.67
C GLU A 115 -2.80 14.69 -22.56
N GLY A 116 -2.39 13.42 -22.51
CA GLY A 116 -1.31 12.90 -23.35
C GLY A 116 -1.64 13.01 -24.84
N ILE A 117 -2.86 12.62 -25.23
CA ILE A 117 -3.34 12.74 -26.61
C ILE A 117 -3.50 14.22 -27.00
N TYR A 118 -4.08 15.06 -26.13
CA TYR A 118 -4.22 16.50 -26.41
C TYR A 118 -2.85 17.17 -26.58
N SER A 119 -1.82 16.81 -25.80
CA SER A 119 -0.48 17.38 -25.94
C SER A 119 0.17 17.05 -27.30
N GLU A 120 -0.01 15.82 -27.80
CA GLU A 120 0.53 15.42 -29.11
C GLU A 120 -0.19 16.15 -30.26
N TYR A 121 -1.50 16.38 -30.13
CA TYR A 121 -2.23 17.22 -31.08
C TYR A 121 -1.76 18.67 -31.03
N MET A 122 -1.53 19.23 -29.85
CA MET A 122 -1.05 20.61 -29.72
C MET A 122 0.36 20.78 -30.30
N ASP A 123 1.29 19.87 -30.04
CA ASP A 123 2.64 19.90 -30.62
C ASP A 123 2.62 19.80 -32.15
N LYS A 124 1.70 19.00 -32.71
CA LYS A 124 1.60 18.82 -34.17
C LYS A 124 0.92 19.98 -34.91
N TYR A 125 0.05 20.74 -34.24
CA TYR A 125 -0.75 21.80 -34.86
C TYR A 125 -0.24 23.22 -34.54
N PHE A 126 0.46 23.43 -33.42
CA PHE A 126 0.95 24.75 -33.00
C PHE A 126 2.47 24.94 -33.11
N PHE A 127 3.26 23.86 -33.23
CA PHE A 127 4.71 23.89 -33.46
C PHE A 127 5.08 23.17 -34.77
#